data_AF-A0A917PNQ1-F1
#
_entry.id   AF-A0A917PNQ1-F1
#
_cell.length_a   1.000
_cell.length_b   1.000
_cell.length_c   1.000
_cell.angle_alpha   90.00
_cell.angle_beta   90.00
_cell.angle_gamma   90.00
#
_symmetry.space_group_name_H-M   'P 1'
#
loop_
_entity.id
_entity.type
_entity.pdbx_description
1 polymer ?
#
loop_
_entity_poly.entity_id
_entity_poly.type
_entity_poly.pdbx_seq_one_letter_code
_entity_poly.pdbx_strand_id
1 'polypeptide(L)' 'MSSRKARPAPGVQTYRAGCERTWDLASGEADLAYTDQAFPECPTCPHRVEPEGAVPFCTLRPVAAPHPFAGLAGLLPDLE' A
#
# COMPACT_ATOMS: atom_id res chain seq x y z
N MET A 1 23.79 27.88 2.75
CA MET A 1 22.54 27.61 3.49
C MET A 1 21.74 26.57 2.70
N SER A 2 21.58 25.34 3.19
CA SER A 2 20.72 24.35 2.53
C SER A 2 19.26 24.59 2.91
N SER A 3 18.49 25.18 2.01
CA SER A 3 17.04 25.30 2.15
C SER A 3 16.41 23.92 2.12
N ARG A 4 15.87 23.48 3.27
CA ARG A 4 14.95 22.33 3.34
C ARG A 4 13.68 22.73 2.57
N LYS A 5 13.57 22.37 1.29
CA LYS A 5 12.29 22.41 0.58
C LYS A 5 11.33 21.52 1.38
N ALA A 6 10.33 22.14 1.99
CA ALA A 6 9.26 21.42 2.67
C ALA A 6 8.64 20.45 1.66
N ARG A 7 8.68 19.15 1.98
CA ARG A 7 7.93 18.15 1.21
C ARG A 7 6.45 18.54 1.36
N PRO A 8 5.68 18.66 0.27
CA PRO A 8 4.25 18.94 0.38
C PRO A 8 3.63 17.93 1.34
N ALA A 9 2.77 18.43 2.24
CA ALA A 9 2.08 17.57 3.20
C ALA A 9 1.33 16.49 2.41
N PRO A 10 1.47 15.20 2.78
CA PRO A 10 0.74 14.15 2.09
C PRO A 10 -0.77 14.41 2.23
N GLY A 11 -1.49 14.33 1.11
CA GLY A 11 -2.94 14.37 1.13
C GLY A 11 -3.50 13.17 1.89
N VAL A 12 -4.71 13.31 2.43
CA VAL A 12 -5.46 12.16 2.94
C VAL A 12 -5.88 11.32 1.74
N GLN A 13 -5.52 10.04 1.76
CA GLN A 13 -5.93 9.08 0.74
C GLN A 13 -6.35 7.76 1.40
N THR A 14 -7.25 7.05 0.73
CA THR A 14 -7.74 5.77 1.22
C THR A 14 -6.75 4.66 0.88
N TYR A 15 -6.34 3.93 1.89
CA TYR A 15 -5.52 2.73 1.80
C TYR A 15 -6.37 1.49 2.04
N ARG A 16 -6.04 0.39 1.36
CA ARG A 16 -6.72 -0.90 1.47
C ARG A 16 -5.73 -2.01 1.79
N ALA A 17 -6.06 -2.84 2.77
CA ALA A 17 -5.36 -4.09 3.06
C ALA A 17 -5.84 -5.21 2.13
N GLY A 18 -5.06 -6.30 2.04
CA GLY A 18 -5.47 -7.50 1.32
C GLY A 18 -6.77 -8.15 1.85
N CYS A 19 -7.10 -7.98 3.13
CA CYS A 19 -8.39 -8.38 3.71
C CYS A 19 -9.55 -7.41 3.43
N GLU A 20 -9.38 -6.50 2.46
CA GLU A 20 -10.36 -5.51 2.03
C GLU A 20 -10.69 -4.38 3.02
N ARG A 21 -10.14 -4.42 4.22
CA ARG A 21 -10.21 -3.31 5.18
C ARG A 21 -9.59 -2.04 4.60
N THR A 22 -10.20 -0.90 4.91
CA THR A 22 -9.78 0.41 4.40
C THR A 22 -9.58 1.42 5.52
N TRP A 23 -8.66 2.36 5.30
CA TRP A 23 -8.35 3.47 6.20
C TRP A 23 -8.05 4.73 5.40
N ASP A 24 -8.49 5.89 5.88
CA ASP A 24 -8.10 7.19 5.34
C ASP A 24 -6.88 7.71 6.10
N LEU A 25 -5.73 7.73 5.43
CA LEU A 25 -4.45 8.10 6.04
C LEU A 25 -3.83 9.28 5.28
N ALA A 26 -3.30 10.25 6.03
CA ALA A 26 -2.49 11.33 5.48
C ALA A 26 -1.07 10.82 5.17
N SER A 27 -0.93 10.01 4.13
CA SER A 27 0.35 9.47 3.68
C SER A 27 0.45 9.50 2.17
N GLY A 28 1.67 9.73 1.68
CA GLY A 28 2.00 9.72 0.25
C GLY A 28 2.83 8.49 -0.14
N GLU A 29 2.95 7.51 0.75
CA GLU A 29 3.71 6.29 0.48
C GLU A 29 2.91 5.34 -0.42
N ALA A 30 3.62 4.63 -1.31
CA ALA A 30 3.02 3.63 -2.19
C ALA A 30 2.53 2.39 -1.43
N ASP A 31 3.14 2.13 -0.27
CA ASP A 31 2.91 0.97 0.57
C ASP A 31 3.09 1.37 2.03
N LEU A 32 2.18 0.93 2.91
CA LEU A 32 2.32 1.11 4.35
C LEU A 32 2.24 -0.23 5.08
N ALA A 33 3.01 -0.38 6.14
CA ALA A 33 2.96 -1.55 7.01
C ALA A 33 1.97 -1.33 8.17
N TYR A 34 0.87 -2.08 8.18
CA TYR A 34 -0.08 -2.14 9.30
C TYR A 34 0.32 -3.24 10.27
N THR A 35 1.04 -2.85 11.33
CA THR A 35 1.56 -3.77 12.37
C THR A 35 0.55 -4.05 13.49
N ASP A 36 -0.40 -3.14 13.69
CA ASP A 36 -1.34 -3.16 14.81
C ASP A 36 -2.28 -4.39 14.79
N GLN A 37 -2.69 -4.87 13.60
CA GLN A 37 -3.42 -6.13 13.42
C GLN A 37 -4.59 -6.34 14.40
N ALA A 38 -5.29 -5.26 14.78
CA ALA A 38 -6.30 -5.28 15.83
C ALA A 38 -7.58 -6.06 15.47
N PHE A 39 -7.68 -6.59 14.26
CA PHE A 39 -8.85 -7.30 13.78
C PHE A 39 -8.73 -8.81 13.99
N PRO A 40 -9.83 -9.50 14.36
CA PRO A 40 -9.81 -10.94 14.63
C PRO A 40 -9.48 -11.78 13.39
N GLU A 41 -9.70 -11.26 12.17
CA GLU A 41 -9.35 -11.93 10.91
C GLU A 41 -7.87 -11.81 10.52
N CYS A 42 -7.11 -10.87 11.10
CA CYS A 42 -5.70 -10.65 10.77
C CYS A 42 -4.81 -11.90 10.88
N PRO A 43 -4.88 -12.75 11.93
CA PRO A 43 -4.02 -13.93 12.03
C PRO A 43 -4.25 -14.98 10.92
N THR A 44 -5.44 -15.00 10.31
CA THR A 44 -5.79 -15.93 9.23
C THR A 44 -5.75 -15.29 7.85
N CYS A 45 -5.38 -14.02 7.76
CA CYS A 45 -5.35 -13.31 6.49
C CYS A 45 -4.25 -13.86 5.59
N PRO A 46 -4.55 -14.32 4.35
CA PRO A 46 -3.54 -14.84 3.43
C PRO A 46 -2.56 -13.76 2.95
N HIS A 47 -2.87 -12.48 3.19
CA HIS A 47 -2.03 -11.34 2.85
C HIS A 47 -1.19 -10.83 4.03
N ARG A 48 -1.21 -11.53 5.18
CA ARG A 48 -0.35 -11.22 6.33
C ARG A 48 1.09 -11.64 6.02
N VAL A 49 2.03 -10.75 6.27
CA VAL A 49 3.46 -10.97 6.08
C VAL A 49 4.10 -11.30 7.41
N GLU A 50 4.82 -12.42 7.46
CA GLU A 50 5.56 -12.90 8.64
C GLU A 50 7.06 -12.93 8.36
N PRO A 51 7.76 -11.80 8.54
CA PRO A 51 9.20 -11.75 8.36
C PRO A 51 9.93 -12.49 9.49
N GLU A 52 11.06 -13.12 9.15
CA GLU A 52 11.94 -13.72 10.15
C GLU A 52 12.55 -12.65 11.08
N GLY A 53 12.37 -12.83 12.40
CA GLY A 53 12.91 -11.93 13.40
C GLY A 53 12.24 -10.56 13.53
N ALA A 54 11.10 -10.33 12.88
CA ALA A 54 10.36 -9.07 12.96
C ALA A 54 8.86 -9.29 13.26
N VAL A 55 8.18 -8.21 13.63
CA VAL A 55 6.74 -8.26 13.89
C VAL A 55 5.97 -8.52 12.60
N PRO A 56 4.93 -9.36 12.64
CA PRO A 56 4.05 -9.56 11.50
C PRO A 56 3.30 -8.27 11.17
N PHE A 57 2.93 -8.08 9.90
CA PHE A 57 2.17 -6.92 9.47
C PHE A 57 1.34 -7.23 8.21
N CYS A 58 0.36 -6.37 7.92
CA CYS A 58 -0.34 -6.36 6.65
C CYS A 58 0.11 -5.18 5.80
N THR A 59 0.30 -5.40 4.50
CA THR A 59 0.61 -4.29 3.58
C THR A 59 -0.67 -3.56 3.18
N LEU A 60 -0.66 -2.24 3.34
CA LEU A 60 -1.72 -1.35 2.89
C LEU A 60 -1.31 -0.67 1.58
N ARG A 61 -2.16 -0.77 0.57
CA ARG A 61 -1.97 -0.15 -0.75
C ARG A 61 -2.96 1.00 -0.92
N PRO A 62 -2.56 2.17 -1.45
CA PRO A 62 -3.50 3.23 -1.75
C PRO A 62 -4.45 2.79 -2.87
N VAL A 63 -5.75 3.01 -2.65
CA VAL A 63 -6.81 2.58 -3.58
C VAL A 63 -6.72 3.32 -4.91
N ALA A 64 -6.30 4.58 -4.87
CA ALA A 64 -6.14 5.41 -6.06
C ALA A 64 -4.80 5.19 -6.80
N ALA A 65 -3.92 4.30 -6.33
CA ALA A 65 -2.67 4.06 -7.04
C ALA A 65 -2.96 3.44 -8.42
N PRO A 66 -2.29 3.93 -9.48
CA PRO A 66 -2.37 3.29 -10.78
C PRO A 66 -1.87 1.84 -10.68
N HIS A 67 -2.52 0.94 -11.42
CA HIS A 67 -2.06 -0.45 -11.50
C HIS A 67 -0.59 -0.49 -11.95
N PRO A 68 0.26 -1.35 -11.35
CA PRO A 68 1.69 -1.40 -11.67
C PRO A 68 1.98 -1.73 -13.14
N PHE A 69 1.02 -2.34 -13.84
CA PHE A 69 1.10 -2.67 -15.26
C PHE A 69 0.29 -1.74 -16.17
N ALA A 70 -0.27 -0.64 -15.65
CA ALA A 70 -1.02 0.31 -16.46
C ALA A 70 -0.18 0.86 -17.64
N GLY A 71 1.14 0.99 -17.45
CA GLY A 71 2.08 1.38 -18.51
C GLY A 71 2.36 0.32 -19.58
N LEU A 72 1.96 -0.95 -19.35
CA LEU A 72 2.16 -2.05 -20.29
C LEU A 72 0.94 -2.30 -21.19
N ALA A 73 -0.19 -1.63 -20.96
CA ALA A 73 -1.41 -1.81 -21.75
C ALA A 73 -1.21 -1.52 -23.26
N GLY A 74 -0.20 -0.73 -23.63
CA GLY A 74 0.18 -0.45 -25.02
C GLY A 74 1.18 -1.43 -25.65
N LEU A 75 1.56 -2.52 -24.94
CA LEU A 75 2.57 -3.48 -25.40
C LEU A 75 2.00 -4.84 -25.81
N LEU A 76 0.68 -5.00 -25.92
CA LEU A 76 0.11 -6.21 -26.52
C LEU A 76 0.57 -6.24 -27.99
N PRO A 77 1.45 -7.19 -28.39
CA PRO A 77 1.67 -7.40 -29.82
C PRO A 77 0.35 -7.84 -30.43
N ASP A 78 0.13 -7.43 -31.66
CA ASP A 78 -0.92 -7.92 -32.55
C ASP A 78 -0.82 -9.46 -32.61
N LEU A 79 -1.57 -10.15 -31.73
CA LEU A 79 -1.73 -11.59 -31.78
C LEU A 79 -2.88 -11.85 -32.76
N GLU A 80 -2.55 -11.85 -34.04
CA GLU A 80 -3.33 -12.51 -35.10
C GLU A 80 -3.04 -14.02 -35.11
#